data_AF-A0A928DDD6-F1
#
_entry.id   AF-A0A928DDD6-F1
#
_cell.length_a   1.000
_cell.length_b   1.000
_cell.length_c   1.000
_cell.angle_alpha   90.00
_cell.angle_beta   90.00
_cell.angle_gamma   90.00
#
_symmetry.space_group_name_H-M   'P 1'
#
loop_
_entity.id
_entity.type
_entity.pdbx_description
1 polymer ?
#
loop_
_entity_poly.entity_id
_entity_poly.type
_entity_poly.pdbx_seq_one_letter_code
_entity_poly.pdbx_strand_id
1 'polypeptide(L)'
;MKKLLFVILGLFAVLPLMASVVYTDNQWHVNKLCFASDNNKPIPYPSAFRVRLTPNAMEVDFKIEGKHWKDFQKNKFVVKNAVWPGEESVELFFDPGRSCSRYFQFAAGVDGNRFDKRFEKNPKAWNVTWKVNRQDIKGGVIFKFIIPFDKAFPKPAEGDIWGFNACRNVVVNESLTNSTFAKVGHLFNNPSKFAELRIGTKKSFFAANQRKNLKQLAVLEKEIRAAGVYPYFAKQLETLKKNCDESELIFLKDEFQMIRLMKGVK
;
A
#
# COMPACT_ATOMS: atom_id res chain seq x y z
N MET A 1 11.93 41.41 -49.20
CA MET A 1 11.01 41.08 -48.08
C MET A 1 10.49 39.66 -48.24
N LYS A 2 11.10 38.68 -47.56
CA LYS A 2 10.59 37.30 -47.46
C LYS A 2 10.55 36.95 -45.98
N LYS A 3 9.35 36.65 -45.45
CA LYS A 3 9.12 36.30 -44.04
C LYS A 3 9.61 34.87 -43.80
N LEU A 4 10.53 34.74 -42.86
CA LEU A 4 11.02 33.47 -42.32
C LEU A 4 10.05 33.03 -41.22
N LEU A 5 9.35 31.91 -41.40
CA LEU A 5 8.48 31.31 -40.39
C LEU A 5 9.28 30.23 -39.66
N PHE A 6 9.66 30.50 -38.41
CA PHE A 6 10.24 29.51 -37.50
C PHE A 6 9.13 28.56 -37.05
N VAL A 7 9.23 27.29 -37.43
CA VAL A 7 8.45 26.21 -36.82
C VAL A 7 9.26 25.68 -35.64
N ILE A 8 8.85 26.04 -34.43
CA ILE A 8 9.36 25.44 -33.19
C ILE A 8 8.70 24.07 -33.05
N LEU A 9 9.43 23.02 -33.41
CA LEU A 9 9.11 21.64 -33.05
C LEU A 9 9.38 21.48 -31.55
N GLY A 10 8.36 21.72 -30.73
CA GLY A 10 8.35 21.36 -29.33
C GLY A 10 8.31 19.84 -29.18
N LEU A 11 9.46 19.22 -28.94
CA LEU A 11 9.56 17.86 -28.44
C LEU A 11 8.91 17.83 -27.04
N PHE A 12 7.63 17.48 -26.95
CA PHE A 12 7.04 17.05 -25.69
C PHE A 12 7.58 15.66 -25.39
N ALA A 13 8.60 15.61 -24.53
CA ALA A 13 8.95 14.38 -23.84
C ALA A 13 7.71 13.92 -23.06
N VAL A 14 7.11 12.80 -23.49
CA VAL A 14 6.10 12.08 -22.73
C VAL A 14 6.82 11.53 -21.50
N LEU A 15 6.81 12.29 -20.41
CA LEU A 15 7.17 11.78 -19.10
C LEU A 15 6.25 10.59 -18.81
N PRO A 16 6.79 9.43 -18.37
CA PRO A 16 5.92 8.34 -17.94
C PRO A 16 5.08 8.87 -16.79
N LEU A 17 3.75 8.85 -16.93
CA LEU A 17 2.82 9.10 -15.84
C LEU A 17 3.22 8.15 -14.70
N MET A 18 3.91 8.70 -13.68
CA MET A 18 3.95 8.12 -12.36
C MET A 18 2.50 7.85 -11.99
N ALA A 19 2.17 6.60 -11.67
CA ALA A 19 0.83 6.23 -11.24
C ALA A 19 0.46 7.12 -10.04
N SER A 20 -0.35 8.15 -10.27
CA SER A 20 -0.83 9.01 -9.20
C SER A 20 -1.81 8.18 -8.40
N VAL A 21 -1.42 7.90 -7.17
CA VAL A 21 -2.29 7.24 -6.21
C VAL A 21 -3.29 8.30 -5.75
N VAL A 22 -4.48 8.31 -6.34
CA VAL A 22 -5.47 9.34 -6.01
C VAL A 22 -6.19 8.93 -4.75
N TYR A 23 -5.97 9.72 -3.70
CA TYR A 23 -6.70 9.65 -2.45
C TYR A 23 -8.02 10.41 -2.62
N THR A 24 -9.17 9.73 -2.56
CA THR A 24 -10.49 10.37 -2.46
C THR A 24 -11.25 9.78 -1.28
N ASP A 25 -11.45 10.55 -0.21
CA ASP A 25 -12.32 10.26 0.94
C ASP A 25 -12.51 8.76 1.30
N ASN A 26 -11.48 8.15 1.92
CA ASN A 26 -11.41 6.73 2.29
C ASN A 26 -11.35 5.73 1.11
N GLN A 27 -11.03 6.22 -0.08
CA GLN A 27 -10.79 5.42 -1.27
C GLN A 27 -9.44 5.74 -1.89
N TRP A 28 -8.80 4.70 -2.39
CA TRP A 28 -7.52 4.75 -3.08
C TRP A 28 -7.71 4.19 -4.47
N HIS A 29 -7.32 4.93 -5.51
CA HIS A 29 -7.51 4.50 -6.90
C HIS A 29 -6.21 4.59 -7.69
N VAL A 30 -5.93 3.54 -8.46
CA VAL A 30 -4.85 3.50 -9.44
C VAL A 30 -5.42 3.02 -10.77
N ASN A 31 -5.34 3.89 -11.78
CA ASN A 31 -5.93 3.65 -13.10
C ASN A 31 -5.05 2.83 -14.04
N LYS A 32 -3.80 2.53 -13.65
CA LYS A 32 -2.91 1.67 -14.44
C LYS A 32 -1.78 1.06 -13.61
N LEU A 33 -1.76 -0.26 -13.48
CA LEU A 33 -0.55 -1.04 -13.17
C LEU A 33 0.24 -1.19 -14.48
N CYS A 34 1.48 -0.72 -14.49
CA CYS A 34 2.24 -0.53 -15.73
C CYS A 34 3.60 -1.22 -15.74
N PHE A 35 3.99 -2.00 -14.73
CA PHE A 35 5.38 -2.44 -14.63
C PHE A 35 5.47 -3.90 -14.25
N ALA A 36 6.22 -4.64 -15.06
CA ALA A 36 6.66 -5.97 -14.72
C ALA A 36 7.62 -5.92 -13.53
N SER A 37 7.46 -6.80 -12.56
CA SER A 37 8.19 -6.72 -11.29
C SER A 37 9.68 -7.07 -11.43
N ASP A 38 10.02 -7.88 -12.42
CA ASP A 38 11.35 -8.41 -12.70
C ASP A 38 12.25 -7.42 -13.45
N ASN A 39 11.69 -6.61 -14.36
CA ASN A 39 12.47 -5.75 -15.26
C ASN A 39 11.90 -4.34 -15.45
N ASN A 40 10.85 -3.97 -14.69
CA ASN A 40 10.13 -2.70 -14.80
C ASN A 40 9.63 -2.38 -16.23
N LYS A 41 9.46 -3.36 -17.11
CA LYS A 41 8.91 -3.13 -18.45
C LYS A 41 7.39 -3.09 -18.40
N PRO A 42 6.74 -2.24 -19.20
CA PRO A 42 5.31 -2.29 -19.35
C PRO A 42 4.80 -3.63 -19.86
N ILE A 43 3.80 -4.17 -19.16
CA ILE A 43 3.02 -5.31 -19.67
C ILE A 43 1.89 -4.79 -20.57
N PRO A 44 1.54 -5.49 -21.66
CA PRO A 44 0.54 -5.03 -22.64
C PRO A 44 -0.91 -5.13 -22.14
N TYR A 45 -1.12 -5.53 -20.88
CA TYR A 45 -2.43 -5.83 -20.30
C TYR A 45 -2.72 -4.89 -19.12
N PRO A 46 -3.52 -3.82 -19.35
CA PRO A 46 -3.84 -2.86 -18.31
C PRO A 46 -4.54 -3.54 -17.14
N SER A 47 -4.23 -3.03 -15.96
CA SER A 47 -4.92 -3.39 -14.73
C SER A 47 -5.10 -2.15 -13.87
N ALA A 48 -6.16 -2.13 -13.07
CA ALA A 48 -6.47 -1.02 -12.18
C ALA A 48 -7.04 -1.57 -10.88
N PHE A 49 -6.89 -0.83 -9.80
CA PHE A 49 -7.51 -1.23 -8.54
C PHE A 49 -8.06 -0.02 -7.79
N ARG A 50 -9.03 -0.33 -6.94
CA ARG A 50 -9.62 0.59 -5.97
C ARG A 50 -9.69 -0.07 -4.61
N VAL A 51 -9.12 0.54 -3.58
CA VAL A 51 -9.28 0.12 -2.18
C VAL A 51 -10.27 1.04 -1.49
N ARG A 52 -11.21 0.47 -0.72
CA ARG A 52 -12.17 1.19 0.11
C ARG A 52 -12.18 0.60 1.51
N LEU A 53 -12.29 1.47 2.51
CA LEU A 53 -12.55 1.06 3.89
C LEU A 53 -14.03 1.20 4.21
N THR A 54 -14.60 0.15 4.81
CA THR A 54 -15.93 0.17 5.43
C THR A 54 -15.78 0.06 6.94
N PRO A 55 -16.85 0.17 7.75
CA PRO A 55 -16.74 -0.07 9.19
C PRO A 55 -16.22 -1.47 9.56
N ASN A 56 -16.47 -2.48 8.72
CA ASN A 56 -16.27 -3.90 9.06
C ASN A 56 -15.30 -4.64 8.13
N ALA A 57 -14.87 -4.04 7.03
CA ALA A 57 -14.02 -4.69 6.04
C ALA A 57 -13.20 -3.69 5.22
N MET A 58 -12.12 -4.19 4.66
CA MET A 58 -11.44 -3.60 3.52
C MET A 58 -11.97 -4.22 2.23
N GLU A 59 -12.44 -3.39 1.32
CA GLU A 59 -12.92 -3.80 0.00
C GLU A 59 -11.88 -3.43 -1.05
N VAL A 60 -11.58 -4.35 -1.97
CA VAL A 60 -10.71 -4.06 -3.12
C VAL A 60 -11.37 -4.50 -4.41
N ASP A 61 -11.64 -3.55 -5.30
CA ASP A 61 -11.99 -3.84 -6.67
C ASP A 61 -10.70 -3.88 -7.50
N PHE A 62 -10.39 -5.02 -8.12
CA PHE A 62 -9.22 -5.19 -8.98
C PHE A 62 -9.70 -5.53 -10.40
N LYS A 63 -9.57 -4.55 -11.30
CA LYS A 63 -9.90 -4.69 -12.71
C LYS A 63 -8.68 -5.19 -13.48
N ILE A 64 -8.86 -6.23 -14.27
CA ILE A 64 -7.86 -6.71 -15.24
C ILE A 64 -8.48 -6.73 -16.64
N GLU A 65 -7.70 -6.31 -17.63
CA GLU A 65 -8.06 -6.38 -19.06
C GLU A 65 -7.08 -7.31 -19.79
N GLY A 66 -7.53 -8.01 -20.82
CA GLY A 66 -6.66 -8.93 -21.55
C GLY A 66 -7.32 -9.54 -22.78
N LYS A 67 -6.53 -9.94 -23.78
CA LYS A 67 -7.04 -10.55 -25.02
C LYS A 67 -7.73 -11.90 -24.79
N HIS A 68 -7.31 -12.63 -23.77
CA HIS A 68 -7.81 -13.96 -23.40
C HIS A 68 -9.05 -13.92 -22.49
N TRP A 69 -9.67 -12.75 -22.28
CA TRP A 69 -10.77 -12.60 -21.32
C TRP A 69 -11.98 -13.50 -21.59
N LYS A 70 -12.22 -13.87 -22.86
CA LYS A 70 -13.29 -14.80 -23.25
C LYS A 70 -13.05 -16.22 -22.74
N ASP A 71 -11.78 -16.61 -22.58
CA ASP A 71 -11.44 -17.92 -22.04
C ASP A 71 -11.77 -17.99 -20.53
N PHE A 72 -11.75 -16.86 -19.83
CA PHE A 72 -12.16 -16.77 -18.42
C PHE A 72 -13.65 -17.07 -18.22
N GLN A 73 -14.49 -16.77 -19.22
CA GLN A 73 -15.94 -16.93 -19.16
C GLN A 73 -16.40 -18.38 -19.34
N LYS A 74 -15.56 -19.23 -19.96
CA LYS A 74 -15.90 -20.64 -20.23
C LYS A 74 -16.04 -21.47 -18.95
N ASN A 75 -15.38 -21.04 -17.87
CA ASN A 75 -15.42 -21.73 -16.58
C ASN A 75 -16.36 -21.00 -15.61
N LYS A 76 -17.24 -21.77 -14.97
CA LYS A 76 -18.06 -21.28 -13.86
C LYS A 76 -17.13 -20.86 -12.72
N PHE A 77 -17.25 -19.60 -12.28
CA PHE A 77 -16.50 -19.10 -11.13
C PHE A 77 -17.06 -19.74 -9.84
N VAL A 78 -16.38 -20.78 -9.36
CA VAL A 78 -16.70 -21.44 -8.09
C VAL A 78 -15.53 -21.25 -7.17
N VAL A 79 -15.77 -20.59 -6.03
CA VAL A 79 -14.71 -20.28 -5.08
C VAL A 79 -14.17 -21.57 -4.45
N LYS A 80 -12.87 -21.79 -4.56
CA LYS A 80 -12.15 -22.91 -3.93
C LYS A 80 -11.11 -22.37 -2.95
N ASN A 81 -11.20 -22.79 -1.69
CA ASN A 81 -10.39 -22.26 -0.59
C ASN A 81 -9.02 -22.92 -0.51
N ALA A 82 -8.01 -22.15 -0.09
CA ALA A 82 -6.65 -22.63 0.16
C ALA A 82 -5.99 -23.30 -1.07
N VAL A 83 -6.38 -22.88 -2.27
CA VAL A 83 -5.79 -23.35 -3.53
C VAL A 83 -5.12 -22.17 -4.22
N TRP A 84 -3.83 -22.32 -4.53
CA TRP A 84 -3.10 -21.30 -5.29
C TRP A 84 -3.78 -21.09 -6.66
N PRO A 85 -4.07 -19.84 -7.06
CA PRO A 85 -4.72 -19.59 -8.33
C PRO A 85 -3.82 -19.88 -9.53
N GLY A 86 -4.44 -20.19 -10.66
CA GLY A 86 -3.73 -20.41 -11.91
C GLY A 86 -3.04 -19.16 -12.47
N GLU A 87 -2.61 -19.26 -13.73
CA GLU A 87 -1.70 -18.33 -14.39
C GLU A 87 -2.27 -16.90 -14.53
N GLU A 88 -3.59 -16.76 -14.69
CA GLU A 88 -4.25 -15.45 -14.66
C GLU A 88 -4.86 -15.20 -13.27
N SER A 89 -4.14 -14.42 -12.47
CA SER A 89 -4.50 -14.17 -11.08
C SER A 89 -4.06 -12.79 -10.60
N VAL A 90 -4.69 -12.36 -9.52
CA VAL A 90 -4.35 -11.11 -8.83
C VAL A 90 -3.99 -11.41 -7.39
N GLU A 91 -3.07 -10.63 -6.85
CA GLU A 91 -2.61 -10.75 -5.47
C GLU A 91 -2.62 -9.39 -4.77
N LEU A 92 -3.03 -9.38 -3.51
CA LEU A 92 -3.08 -8.21 -2.65
C LEU A 92 -2.22 -8.46 -1.42
N PHE A 93 -1.37 -7.51 -1.09
CA PHE A 93 -0.50 -7.56 0.07
C PHE A 93 -0.76 -6.39 0.99
N PHE A 94 -0.87 -6.67 2.29
CA PHE A 94 -1.08 -5.65 3.32
C PHE A 94 -0.09 -5.87 4.47
N ASP A 95 0.60 -4.81 4.87
CA ASP A 95 1.52 -4.78 6.03
C ASP A 95 1.01 -3.72 7.03
N PRO A 96 0.09 -4.10 7.94
CA PRO A 96 -0.45 -3.18 8.92
C PRO A 96 0.61 -2.57 9.81
N GLY A 97 0.52 -1.24 10.00
CA GLY A 97 1.49 -0.48 10.79
C GLY A 97 2.87 -0.35 10.14
N ARG A 98 3.00 -0.73 8.87
CA ARG A 98 4.25 -0.61 8.09
C ARG A 98 5.43 -1.28 8.81
N SER A 99 5.22 -2.51 9.27
CA SER A 99 6.22 -3.27 10.00
C SER A 99 7.40 -3.73 9.13
N CYS A 100 7.27 -3.64 7.80
CA CYS A 100 8.24 -4.09 6.80
C CYS A 100 8.61 -5.58 6.92
N SER A 101 7.78 -6.36 7.62
CA SER A 101 8.04 -7.77 7.91
C SER A 101 6.76 -8.60 8.03
N ARG A 102 5.78 -8.13 8.80
CA ARG A 102 4.50 -8.83 9.04
C ARG A 102 3.45 -8.38 8.03
N TYR A 103 3.09 -9.27 7.11
CA TYR A 103 2.11 -8.98 6.08
C TYR A 103 1.08 -10.10 5.91
N PHE A 104 0.00 -9.73 5.23
CA PHE A 104 -1.07 -10.59 4.74
C PHE A 104 -1.01 -10.62 3.22
N GLN A 105 -1.29 -11.78 2.63
CA GLN A 105 -1.44 -11.95 1.19
C GLN A 105 -2.81 -12.59 0.92
N PHE A 106 -3.52 -12.04 -0.05
CA PHE A 106 -4.75 -12.59 -0.59
C PHE A 106 -4.59 -12.74 -2.10
N ALA A 107 -4.89 -13.90 -2.66
CA ALA A 107 -4.78 -14.16 -4.08
C ALA A 107 -6.06 -14.78 -4.63
N ALA A 108 -6.47 -14.36 -5.82
CA ALA A 108 -7.61 -14.92 -6.52
C ALA A 108 -7.32 -15.05 -8.02
N GLY A 109 -7.73 -16.17 -8.60
CA GLY A 109 -7.59 -16.46 -10.02
C GLY A 109 -8.92 -16.36 -10.76
N VAL A 110 -8.86 -16.22 -12.09
CA VAL A 110 -10.05 -16.27 -12.95
C VAL A 110 -10.79 -17.63 -12.89
N ASP A 111 -10.08 -18.66 -12.44
CA ASP A 111 -10.51 -20.04 -12.21
C ASP A 111 -11.35 -20.24 -10.93
N GLY A 112 -11.50 -19.20 -10.09
CA GLY A 112 -12.21 -19.29 -8.81
C GLY A 112 -11.36 -19.81 -7.66
N ASN A 113 -10.11 -20.19 -7.90
CA ASN A 113 -9.19 -20.53 -6.83
C ASN A 113 -8.87 -19.28 -6.02
N ARG A 114 -8.84 -19.44 -4.70
CA ARG A 114 -8.39 -18.41 -3.80
C ARG A 114 -7.42 -18.95 -2.78
N PHE A 115 -6.46 -18.10 -2.43
CA PHE A 115 -5.41 -18.41 -1.50
C PHE A 115 -5.18 -17.23 -0.55
N ASP A 116 -4.82 -17.53 0.68
CA ASP A 116 -4.42 -16.55 1.68
C ASP A 116 -3.25 -17.07 2.49
N LYS A 117 -2.42 -16.14 2.95
CA LYS A 117 -1.41 -16.43 3.96
C LYS A 117 -1.14 -15.20 4.81
N ARG A 118 -0.58 -15.44 6.00
CA ARG A 118 0.03 -14.44 6.87
C ARG A 118 1.51 -14.77 7.04
N PHE A 119 2.32 -13.79 7.45
CA PHE A 119 3.78 -13.91 7.64
C PHE A 119 4.27 -15.08 8.54
N GLU A 120 3.41 -15.72 9.34
CA GLU A 120 3.83 -16.77 10.27
C GLU A 120 4.33 -18.06 9.58
N LYS A 121 5.30 -18.73 10.22
CA LYS A 121 5.96 -19.96 9.73
C LYS A 121 5.07 -21.20 9.65
N ASN A 122 3.82 -21.16 10.12
CA ASN A 122 2.90 -22.29 10.01
C ASN A 122 1.94 -22.06 8.82
N PRO A 123 2.17 -22.70 7.67
CA PRO A 123 1.53 -22.39 6.39
C PRO A 123 0.14 -23.02 6.24
N LYS A 124 -0.44 -23.64 7.29
CA LYS A 124 -1.85 -24.03 7.25
C LYS A 124 -2.64 -22.76 7.00
N ALA A 125 -3.10 -22.59 5.75
CA ALA A 125 -3.67 -21.37 5.20
C ALA A 125 -4.48 -20.63 6.26
N TRP A 126 -4.19 -19.35 6.42
CA TRP A 126 -4.90 -18.48 7.34
C TRP A 126 -6.28 -18.21 6.76
N ASN A 127 -7.13 -19.26 6.75
CA ASN A 127 -8.37 -19.41 6.01
C ASN A 127 -9.48 -18.54 6.63
N VAL A 128 -9.27 -17.23 6.57
CA VAL A 128 -10.21 -16.23 7.05
C VAL A 128 -11.41 -16.15 6.14
N THR A 129 -12.50 -15.60 6.69
CA THR A 129 -13.79 -15.46 6.03
C THR A 129 -13.83 -14.33 4.99
N TRP A 130 -12.69 -14.01 4.36
CA TRP A 130 -12.68 -13.08 3.25
C TRP A 130 -13.51 -13.63 2.08
N LYS A 131 -13.97 -12.78 1.18
CA LYS A 131 -14.76 -13.16 0.00
C LYS A 131 -14.15 -12.57 -1.25
N VAL A 132 -14.30 -13.28 -2.37
CA VAL A 132 -14.02 -12.76 -3.69
C VAL A 132 -15.19 -13.05 -4.61
N ASN A 133 -15.63 -12.03 -5.33
CA ASN A 133 -16.56 -12.16 -6.43
C ASN A 133 -15.88 -11.77 -7.73
N ARG A 134 -16.25 -12.44 -8.82
CA ARG A 134 -15.85 -12.06 -10.18
C ARG A 134 -17.02 -11.39 -10.87
N GLN A 135 -16.78 -10.21 -11.44
CA GLN A 135 -17.70 -9.55 -12.36
C GLN A 135 -17.06 -9.49 -13.74
N ASP A 136 -17.66 -10.19 -14.69
CA ASP A 136 -17.21 -10.13 -16.08
C ASP A 136 -17.62 -8.77 -16.68
N ILE A 137 -16.70 -8.15 -17.44
CA ILE A 137 -16.92 -6.89 -18.14
C ILE A 137 -16.45 -7.03 -19.59
N LYS A 138 -16.83 -6.08 -20.47
CA LYS A 138 -16.32 -6.08 -21.84
C LYS A 138 -14.80 -5.93 -21.84
N GLY A 139 -14.08 -6.97 -22.30
CA GLY A 139 -12.62 -6.93 -22.43
C GLY A 139 -11.84 -7.34 -21.17
N GLY A 140 -12.50 -7.81 -20.11
CA GLY A 140 -11.81 -8.11 -18.85
C GLY A 140 -12.72 -8.63 -17.74
N VAL A 141 -12.19 -8.60 -16.52
CA VAL A 141 -12.93 -8.96 -15.29
C VAL A 141 -12.59 -8.00 -14.16
N ILE A 142 -13.51 -7.86 -13.20
CA ILE A 142 -13.28 -7.19 -11.93
C ILE A 142 -13.39 -8.23 -10.82
N PHE A 143 -12.31 -8.39 -10.06
CA PHE A 143 -12.33 -9.10 -8.79
C PHE A 143 -12.74 -8.15 -7.68
N LYS A 144 -13.73 -8.53 -6.88
CA LYS A 144 -14.19 -7.78 -5.70
C LYS A 144 -13.83 -8.54 -4.44
N PHE A 145 -12.73 -8.13 -3.81
CA PHE A 145 -12.28 -8.65 -2.52
C PHE A 145 -13.04 -7.96 -1.40
N ILE A 146 -13.51 -8.74 -0.43
CA ILE A 146 -14.08 -8.25 0.83
C ILE A 146 -13.30 -8.94 1.95
N ILE A 147 -12.42 -8.20 2.60
CA ILE A 147 -11.53 -8.69 3.65
C ILE A 147 -12.04 -8.16 4.99
N PRO A 148 -12.73 -8.98 5.80
CA PRO A 148 -13.28 -8.52 7.07
C PRO A 148 -12.18 -8.12 8.04
N PHE A 149 -12.45 -7.11 8.87
CA PHE A 149 -11.62 -6.82 10.02
C PHE A 149 -11.96 -7.78 11.15
N ASP A 150 -10.95 -8.41 11.72
CA ASP A 150 -11.08 -9.31 12.86
C ASP A 150 -9.79 -9.29 13.72
N LYS A 151 -9.64 -10.25 14.64
CA LYS A 151 -8.45 -10.34 15.51
C LYS A 151 -7.17 -10.58 14.72
N ALA A 152 -7.26 -11.18 13.54
CA ALA A 152 -6.11 -11.54 12.72
C ALA A 152 -5.85 -10.50 11.61
N PHE A 153 -6.88 -9.89 11.03
CA PHE A 153 -6.76 -8.75 10.12
C PHE A 153 -7.25 -7.47 10.81
N PRO A 154 -6.36 -6.68 11.43
CA PRO A 154 -6.79 -5.58 12.29
C PRO A 154 -7.47 -4.48 11.50
N LYS A 155 -8.47 -3.84 12.10
CA LYS A 155 -9.07 -2.62 11.54
C LYS A 155 -8.06 -1.47 11.62
N PRO A 156 -7.79 -0.76 10.51
CA PRO A 156 -6.93 0.42 10.55
C PRO A 156 -7.64 1.60 11.23
N ALA A 157 -6.87 2.43 11.95
CA ALA A 157 -7.32 3.70 12.49
C ALA A 157 -6.93 4.86 11.57
N GLU A 158 -7.66 5.97 11.63
CA GLU A 158 -7.25 7.19 10.95
C GLU A 158 -5.84 7.64 11.37
N GLY A 159 -5.04 8.07 10.41
CA GLY A 159 -3.63 8.40 10.62
C GLY A 159 -2.69 7.20 10.58
N ASP A 160 -3.18 5.96 10.44
CA ASP A 160 -2.30 4.81 10.26
C ASP A 160 -1.64 4.81 8.87
N ILE A 161 -0.47 4.22 8.80
CA ILE A 161 0.24 3.92 7.55
C ILE A 161 0.40 2.41 7.46
N TRP A 162 -0.08 1.83 6.39
CA TRP A 162 0.10 0.41 6.06
C TRP A 162 1.01 0.28 4.85
N GLY A 163 1.75 -0.81 4.75
CA GLY A 163 2.34 -1.22 3.47
C GLY A 163 1.28 -1.88 2.59
N PHE A 164 1.27 -1.54 1.30
CA PHE A 164 0.37 -2.13 0.32
C PHE A 164 1.08 -2.48 -0.99
N ASN A 165 0.73 -3.63 -1.56
CA ASN A 165 1.06 -3.98 -2.93
C ASN A 165 -0.11 -4.71 -3.60
N ALA A 166 -0.22 -4.53 -4.91
CA ALA A 166 -1.19 -5.20 -5.76
C ALA A 166 -0.43 -5.80 -6.94
N CYS A 167 -0.63 -7.08 -7.21
CA CYS A 167 0.05 -7.80 -8.27
C CYS A 167 -0.96 -8.43 -9.23
N ARG A 168 -0.52 -8.66 -10.46
CA ARG A 168 -1.20 -9.51 -11.43
C ARG A 168 -0.20 -10.46 -12.06
N ASN A 169 -0.54 -11.73 -12.06
CA ASN A 169 0.08 -12.76 -12.88
C ASN A 169 -0.74 -12.89 -14.17
N VAL A 170 -0.06 -12.91 -15.32
CA VAL A 170 -0.69 -12.96 -16.64
C VAL A 170 0.21 -13.69 -17.62
N VAL A 171 -0.36 -14.49 -18.51
CA VAL A 171 0.41 -15.11 -19.60
C VAL A 171 0.56 -14.11 -20.76
N VAL A 172 1.80 -13.81 -21.13
CA VAL A 172 2.16 -12.99 -22.29
C VAL A 172 3.04 -13.83 -23.20
N ASN A 173 2.60 -14.11 -24.43
CA ASN A 173 3.34 -14.94 -25.39
C ASN A 173 3.80 -16.28 -24.77
N GLU A 174 2.87 -17.02 -24.16
CA GLU A 174 3.12 -18.33 -23.51
C GLU A 174 4.06 -18.28 -22.29
N SER A 175 4.47 -17.08 -21.85
CA SER A 175 5.31 -16.88 -20.68
C SER A 175 4.54 -16.20 -19.55
N LEU A 176 4.62 -16.77 -18.35
CA LEU A 176 4.07 -16.14 -17.15
C LEU A 176 4.82 -14.82 -16.88
N THR A 177 4.06 -13.73 -16.87
CA THR A 177 4.55 -12.38 -16.65
C THR A 177 3.81 -11.75 -15.48
N ASN A 178 4.55 -11.00 -14.68
CA ASN A 178 4.09 -10.52 -13.38
C ASN A 178 4.15 -9.01 -13.36
N SER A 179 3.06 -8.33 -13.00
CA SER A 179 3.03 -6.88 -12.81
C SER A 179 2.71 -6.49 -11.38
N THR A 180 3.23 -5.35 -10.93
CA THR A 180 3.11 -4.89 -9.55
C THR A 180 2.81 -3.40 -9.46
N PHE A 181 2.08 -3.02 -8.41
CA PHE A 181 1.86 -1.63 -8.04
C PHE A 181 3.12 -1.02 -7.42
N ALA A 182 3.63 -1.68 -6.37
CA ALA A 182 4.84 -1.28 -5.70
C ALA A 182 6.05 -1.94 -6.38
N LYS A 183 7.17 -1.21 -6.49
CA LYS A 183 8.42 -1.70 -7.10
C LYS A 183 9.14 -2.70 -6.17
N VAL A 184 8.56 -3.88 -6.00
CA VAL A 184 9.02 -4.92 -5.07
C VAL A 184 10.20 -5.75 -5.58
N GLY A 185 10.50 -5.66 -6.89
CA GLY A 185 11.53 -6.44 -7.56
C GLY A 185 11.02 -7.85 -7.93
N HIS A 186 11.95 -8.80 -8.08
CA HIS A 186 11.62 -10.14 -8.59
C HIS A 186 10.64 -10.94 -7.71
N LEU A 187 10.65 -10.74 -6.39
CA LEU A 187 9.75 -11.40 -5.45
C LEU A 187 8.65 -10.46 -4.95
N PHE A 188 7.39 -10.88 -5.04
CA PHE A 188 6.26 -10.09 -4.52
C PHE A 188 6.30 -9.93 -3.00
N ASN A 189 6.85 -10.92 -2.29
CA ASN A 189 6.90 -10.98 -0.83
C ASN A 189 8.02 -10.10 -0.25
N ASN A 190 8.03 -8.81 -0.59
CA ASN A 190 9.03 -7.85 -0.14
C ASN A 190 8.38 -6.67 0.59
N PRO A 191 7.91 -6.86 1.85
CA PRO A 191 7.12 -5.87 2.56
C PRO A 191 7.84 -4.53 2.77
N SER A 192 9.17 -4.51 2.85
CA SER A 192 9.96 -3.26 2.93
C SER A 192 9.79 -2.36 1.71
N LYS A 193 9.41 -2.93 0.56
CA LYS A 193 9.21 -2.23 -0.72
C LYS A 193 7.75 -1.98 -1.07
N PHE A 194 6.81 -2.36 -0.22
CA PHE A 194 5.40 -2.06 -0.46
C PHE A 194 5.21 -0.53 -0.55
N ALA A 195 4.19 -0.07 -1.27
CA ALA A 195 3.82 1.34 -1.26
C ALA A 195 3.15 1.70 0.07
N GLU A 196 3.02 2.99 0.38
CA GLU A 196 2.28 3.45 1.54
C GLU A 196 0.78 3.54 1.23
N LEU A 197 -0.03 2.92 2.10
CA LEU A 197 -1.46 3.10 2.18
C LEU A 197 -1.77 3.92 3.44
N ARG A 198 -2.18 5.17 3.26
CA ARG A 198 -2.51 6.10 4.35
C ARG A 198 -3.99 5.99 4.73
N ILE A 199 -4.29 5.94 6.02
CA ILE A 199 -5.66 5.67 6.46
C ILE A 199 -6.36 6.97 6.86
N GLY A 200 -7.56 7.21 6.32
CA GLY A 200 -8.34 8.43 6.56
C GLY A 200 -8.02 9.56 5.59
N THR A 201 -8.97 10.49 5.43
CA THR A 201 -8.88 11.64 4.51
C THR A 201 -7.56 12.40 4.67
N LYS A 202 -7.12 13.16 3.65
CA LYS A 202 -5.93 14.02 3.82
C LYS A 202 -6.00 14.83 5.13
N LYS A 203 -7.15 15.45 5.39
CA LYS A 203 -7.41 16.22 6.62
C LYS A 203 -7.38 15.33 7.88
N SER A 204 -8.10 14.22 7.90
CA SER A 204 -8.21 13.37 9.09
C SER A 204 -6.92 12.60 9.40
N PHE A 205 -6.16 12.20 8.36
CA PHE A 205 -4.82 11.63 8.48
C PHE A 205 -3.85 12.60 9.17
N PHE A 206 -3.73 13.84 8.67
CA PHE A 206 -2.83 14.82 9.29
C PHE A 206 -3.27 15.20 10.70
N ALA A 207 -4.58 15.37 10.94
CA ALA A 207 -5.08 15.66 12.28
C ALA A 207 -4.83 14.50 13.26
N ALA A 208 -4.98 13.25 12.82
CA ALA A 208 -4.70 12.08 13.63
C ALA A 208 -3.20 11.96 13.96
N ASN A 209 -2.32 12.19 12.98
CA ASN A 209 -0.88 12.16 13.20
C ASN A 209 -0.41 13.31 14.10
N GLN A 210 -0.94 14.52 13.93
CA GLN A 210 -0.65 15.63 14.84
C GLN A 210 -1.03 15.29 16.30
N ARG A 211 -2.18 14.64 16.52
CA ARG A 211 -2.57 14.15 17.87
C ARG A 211 -1.62 13.08 18.39
N LYS A 212 -1.17 12.14 17.54
CA LYS A 212 -0.19 11.10 17.93
C LYS A 212 1.14 11.75 18.33
N ASN A 213 1.64 12.69 17.54
CA ASN A 213 2.89 13.39 17.78
C ASN A 213 2.83 14.22 19.06
N LEU A 214 1.75 14.97 19.29
CA LEU A 214 1.57 15.73 20.54
C LEU A 214 1.54 14.84 21.79
N LYS A 215 0.94 13.64 21.69
CA LYS A 215 0.98 12.66 22.79
C LYS A 215 2.41 12.16 23.06
N GLN A 216 3.15 11.85 22.00
CA GLN A 216 4.55 11.41 22.13
C GLN A 216 5.44 12.53 22.69
N LEU A 217 5.24 13.78 22.24
CA LEU A 217 5.92 14.97 22.77
C LEU A 217 5.68 15.14 24.27
N ALA A 218 4.43 14.97 24.73
CA ALA A 218 4.10 15.07 26.16
C ALA A 218 4.80 13.98 27.00
N VAL A 219 4.92 12.75 26.47
CA VAL A 219 5.68 11.68 27.12
C VAL A 219 7.17 12.02 27.17
N LEU A 220 7.75 12.45 26.05
CA LEU A 220 9.16 12.83 25.96
C LEU A 220 9.50 14.00 26.89
N GLU A 221 8.64 15.02 26.99
CA GLU A 221 8.81 16.14 27.92
C GLU A 221 8.87 15.65 29.38
N LYS A 222 8.00 14.70 29.75
CA LYS A 222 8.03 14.10 31.10
C LYS A 222 9.35 13.38 31.36
N GLU A 223 9.87 12.64 30.38
CA GLU A 223 11.17 11.94 30.48
C GLU A 223 12.33 12.94 30.60
N ILE A 224 12.35 13.98 29.76
CA ILE A 224 13.35 15.06 29.79
C ILE A 224 13.38 15.77 31.15
N ARG A 225 12.19 16.05 31.73
CA ARG A 225 12.07 16.65 33.06
C ARG A 225 12.59 15.72 34.15
N ALA A 226 12.21 14.44 34.10
CA ALA A 226 12.68 13.44 35.07
C ALA A 226 14.21 13.25 35.02
N ALA A 227 14.81 13.39 33.84
CA ALA A 227 16.26 13.34 33.65
C ALA A 227 17.01 14.60 34.10
N GLY A 228 16.32 15.65 34.56
CA GLY A 228 16.95 16.90 35.03
C GLY A 228 17.59 17.75 33.93
N VAL A 229 17.29 17.48 32.66
CA VAL A 229 17.88 18.18 31.49
C VAL A 229 16.90 19.11 30.78
N TYR A 230 15.75 19.41 31.38
CA TYR A 230 14.73 20.28 30.79
C TYR A 230 15.23 21.64 30.28
N PRO A 231 16.13 22.38 30.97
CA PRO A 231 16.59 23.68 30.47
C PRO A 231 17.24 23.63 29.08
N TYR A 232 17.85 22.50 28.70
CA TYR A 232 18.47 22.33 27.38
C TYR A 232 17.41 22.23 26.26
N PHE A 233 16.24 21.70 26.57
CA PHE A 233 15.20 21.37 25.58
C PHE A 233 13.99 22.32 25.60
N ALA A 234 13.89 23.20 26.60
CA ALA A 234 12.70 24.02 26.84
C ALA A 234 12.22 24.77 25.59
N LYS A 235 13.14 25.39 24.83
CA LYS A 235 12.79 26.14 23.61
C LYS A 235 12.25 25.23 22.50
N GLN A 236 12.87 24.08 22.26
CA GLN A 236 12.42 23.12 21.23
C GLN A 236 11.06 22.53 21.60
N LEU A 237 10.85 22.19 22.87
CA LEU A 237 9.57 21.69 23.38
C LEU A 237 8.44 22.71 23.17
N GLU A 238 8.66 23.99 23.49
CA GLU A 238 7.64 25.04 23.29
C GLU A 238 7.34 25.29 21.81
N THR A 239 8.33 25.18 20.92
CA THR A 239 8.12 25.24 19.46
C THR A 239 7.26 24.06 18.99
N LEU A 240 7.62 22.84 19.37
CA LEU A 240 6.93 21.62 18.97
C LEU A 240 5.49 21.54 19.51
N LYS A 241 5.20 22.13 20.68
CA LYS A 241 3.82 22.24 21.19
C LYS A 241 2.92 23.06 20.27
N LYS A 242 3.46 24.07 19.59
CA LYS A 242 2.71 24.94 18.66
C LYS A 242 2.55 24.29 17.29
N ASN A 243 3.59 23.62 16.81
CA ASN A 243 3.58 22.90 15.54
C ASN A 243 4.38 21.60 15.67
N CYS A 244 3.70 20.49 15.93
CA CYS A 244 4.36 19.22 16.20
C CYS A 244 4.65 18.46 14.90
N ASP A 245 5.77 18.80 14.27
CA ASP A 245 6.31 18.05 13.14
C ASP A 245 6.93 16.73 13.62
N GLU A 246 6.70 15.65 12.86
CA GLU A 246 7.19 14.31 13.21
C GLU A 246 8.72 14.23 13.14
N SER A 247 9.34 14.85 12.13
CA SER A 247 10.79 14.81 11.93
C SER A 247 11.51 15.58 13.03
N GLU A 248 10.98 16.75 13.40
CA GLU A 248 11.51 17.54 14.52
C GLU A 248 11.35 16.81 15.86
N LEU A 249 10.24 16.09 16.07
CA LEU A 249 10.05 15.26 17.26
C LEU A 249 11.04 14.09 17.33
N ILE A 250 11.32 13.42 16.20
CA ILE A 250 12.34 12.36 16.11
C ILE A 250 13.72 12.94 16.46
N PHE A 251 14.08 14.07 15.87
CA PHE A 251 15.35 14.72 16.14
C PHE A 251 15.51 15.08 17.63
N LEU A 252 14.48 15.65 18.25
CA LEU A 252 14.47 15.96 19.68
C LEU A 252 14.66 14.70 20.53
N LYS A 253 14.01 13.60 20.15
CA LYS A 253 14.14 12.31 20.85
C LYS A 253 15.56 11.76 20.75
N ASP A 254 16.17 11.79 19.57
CA ASP A 254 17.53 11.32 19.34
C ASP A 254 18.55 12.18 20.11
N GLU A 255 18.38 13.50 20.09
CA GLU A 255 19.19 14.45 20.86
C GLU A 255 19.08 14.16 22.37
N PHE A 256 17.87 13.91 22.87
CA PHE A 256 17.66 13.50 24.26
C PHE A 256 18.38 12.20 24.62
N GLN A 257 18.31 11.18 23.76
CA GLN A 257 19.03 9.92 24.00
C GLN A 257 20.55 10.13 24.06
N MET A 258 21.10 10.96 23.17
CA MET A 258 22.53 11.28 23.17
C MET A 258 22.96 12.00 24.46
N ILE A 259 22.20 13.02 24.91
CA ILE A 259 22.52 13.72 26.16
C ILE A 259 22.41 12.79 27.37
N ARG A 260 21.39 11.92 27.39
CA ARG A 260 21.20 10.94 28.46
C ARG A 260 22.40 9.99 28.57
N LEU A 261 22.90 9.49 27.44
CA LEU A 261 24.12 8.66 27.38
C LEU A 261 25.37 9.40 27.86
N MET A 262 25.58 10.64 27.38
CA MET A 262 26.76 11.43 27.76
C MET A 262 26.79 11.80 29.25
N LYS A 263 25.62 12.03 29.86
CA LYS A 263 25.51 12.43 31.27
C LYS A 263 25.37 11.25 32.24
N GLY A 264 25.34 10.01 31.75
CA GLY A 264 25.14 8.82 32.58
C GLY A 264 23.78 8.80 33.30
N VAL A 265 22.78 9.49 32.77
CA VAL A 265 21.44 9.55 33.36
C VAL A 265 20.71 8.25 33.00
N LYS A 266 20.44 7.42 34.00
CA LYS A 266 19.72 6.15 33.81
C LYS A 266 18.24 6.38 33.53
#